data_AF-A0A2V5S1X2-F1
#
_entry.id   AF-A0A2V5S1X2-F1
#
_cell.length_a   1.000
_cell.length_b   1.000
_cell.length_c   1.000
_cell.angle_alpha   90.00
_cell.angle_beta   90.00
_cell.angle_gamma   90.00
#
_symmetry.space_group_name_H-M   'P 1'
#
loop_
_entity.id
_entity.type
_entity.pdbx_description
1 polymer ?
#
loop_
_entity_poly.entity_id
_entity_poly.type
_entity_poly.pdbx_seq_one_letter_code
_entity_poly.pdbx_strand_id
1 'polypeptide(L)'
;MKINPRSKSSGQILVIIIILLVLLGIAYWWLDSNKRQMTQEGGQFGRQVIQELVMQHNVKFFADHLSPAMRLQYPPSAQQDLMTQLAKLGAPLSPPKVDGDIVFQSHFFEPNGNFHAHIAYPTRGADINVAVSHPVGRWQIDELNFTAEMQR
;
A
#
# COMPACT_ATOMS: atom_id res chain seq x y z
N MET A 1 10.54 68.91 19.85
CA MET A 1 11.41 67.73 19.62
C MET A 1 10.51 66.49 19.67
N LYS A 2 10.48 65.71 18.58
CA LYS A 2 9.47 64.69 18.29
C LYS A 2 10.13 63.31 18.45
N ILE A 3 9.73 62.55 19.47
CA ILE A 3 10.28 61.20 19.72
C ILE A 3 9.17 60.19 19.42
N ASN A 4 9.24 59.58 18.23
CA ASN A 4 8.36 58.48 17.85
C ASN A 4 8.83 57.20 18.57
N PRO A 5 8.00 56.54 19.39
CA PRO A 5 8.36 55.26 20.01
C PRO A 5 8.09 54.13 19.00
N ARG A 6 8.86 54.08 17.90
CA ARG A 6 8.87 52.94 16.96
C ARG A 6 10.11 52.09 17.24
N SER A 7 10.08 51.23 18.26
CA SER A 7 11.21 50.30 18.48
C SER A 7 10.87 48.96 19.16
N LYS A 8 9.60 48.65 19.49
CA LYS A 8 9.24 47.33 20.05
C LYS A 8 8.47 46.41 19.10
N SER A 9 7.88 46.95 18.04
CA SER A 9 7.03 46.19 17.11
C SER A 9 7.82 45.36 16.08
N SER A 10 9.01 45.81 15.67
CA SER A 10 9.78 45.12 14.62
C SER A 10 10.40 43.79 15.07
N GLY A 11 10.82 43.69 16.34
CA GLY A 11 11.36 42.45 16.91
C GLY A 11 10.28 41.39 17.13
N GLN A 12 9.06 41.81 17.50
CA GLN A 12 7.94 40.90 17.70
C GLN A 12 7.46 40.25 16.39
N ILE A 13 7.44 41.01 15.28
CA ILE A 13 7.10 40.46 13.95
C ILE A 13 8.11 39.40 13.53
N LEU A 14 9.41 39.65 13.75
CA LEU A 14 10.47 38.70 13.41
C LEU A 14 10.35 37.39 14.22
N VAL A 15 10.04 37.49 15.52
CA VAL A 15 9.79 36.31 16.37
C VAL A 15 8.57 35.53 15.89
N ILE A 16 7.47 36.21 15.53
CA ILE A 16 6.27 35.54 14.98
C ILE A 16 6.59 34.80 13.69
N ILE A 17 7.36 35.40 12.78
CA ILE A 17 7.77 34.77 11.52
C ILE A 17 8.61 33.51 11.80
N ILE A 18 9.57 33.59 12.73
CA ILE A 18 10.40 32.43 13.10
C ILE A 18 9.51 31.30 13.65
N ILE A 19 8.57 31.62 14.54
CA ILE A 19 7.64 30.61 15.09
C ILE A 19 6.81 29.99 13.96
N LEU A 20 6.28 30.78 13.03
CA LEU A 20 5.54 30.27 11.88
C LEU A 20 6.39 29.33 11.01
N LEU A 21 7.64 29.69 10.73
CA LEU A 21 8.56 28.84 9.96
C LEU A 21 8.87 27.53 10.69
N VAL A 22 9.06 27.58 12.02
CA VAL A 22 9.27 26.37 12.83
C VAL A 22 8.03 25.46 12.77
N LEU A 23 6.83 26.02 12.93
CA LEU A 23 5.58 25.24 12.86
C LEU A 23 5.39 24.61 11.47
N LEU A 24 5.67 25.36 10.40
CA LEU A 24 5.61 24.84 9.03
C LEU A 24 6.65 23.73 8.79
N GLY A 25 7.86 23.89 9.33
CA GLY A 25 8.91 22.86 9.24
C GLY A 25 8.50 21.56 9.94
N ILE A 26 7.94 21.65 11.14
CA ILE A 26 7.43 20.49 11.89
C ILE A 26 6.28 19.81 11.13
N ALA A 27 5.32 20.59 10.63
CA ALA A 27 4.19 20.05 9.86
C ALA A 27 4.65 19.33 8.60
N TYR A 28 5.59 19.93 7.85
CA TYR A 28 6.16 19.31 6.65
C TYR A 28 6.91 18.02 6.96
N TRP A 29 7.75 18.03 7.99
CA TRP A 29 8.51 16.84 8.40
C TRP A 29 7.60 15.69 8.83
N TRP A 30 6.54 16.00 9.59
CA TRP A 30 5.55 15.01 10.00
C TRP A 30 4.82 14.38 8.80
N LEU A 31 4.46 15.19 7.81
CA LEU A 31 3.82 14.72 6.58
C LEU A 31 4.73 13.81 5.76
N ASP A 32 5.99 14.20 5.57
CA ASP A 32 6.97 13.38 4.83
C ASP A 32 7.24 12.05 5.53
N SER A 33 7.40 12.08 6.86
CA SER A 33 7.60 10.87 7.66
C SER A 33 6.42 9.91 7.53
N ASN A 34 5.18 10.40 7.63
CA ASN A 34 3.99 9.58 7.47
C ASN A 34 3.88 8.97 6.06
N LYS A 35 4.20 9.74 5.01
CA LYS A 35 4.20 9.23 3.63
C LYS A 35 5.21 8.10 3.45
N ARG A 36 6.42 8.25 3.96
CA ARG A 36 7.45 7.21 3.88
C ARG A 36 7.02 5.95 4.62
N GLN A 37 6.46 6.12 5.82
CA GLN A 37 5.93 5.00 6.59
C GLN A 37 4.82 4.26 5.83
N MET A 38 3.83 4.99 5.31
CA MET A 38 2.75 4.41 4.51
C MET A 38 3.26 3.72 3.24
N THR A 39 4.28 4.28 2.58
CA THR A 39 4.92 3.65 1.40
C THR A 39 5.56 2.32 1.78
N GLN A 40 6.27 2.28 2.91
CA GLN A 40 6.93 1.07 3.41
C GLN A 40 5.91 0.02 3.85
N GLU A 41 4.90 0.41 4.63
CA GLU A 41 3.84 -0.47 5.11
C GLU A 41 3.02 -1.03 3.94
N GLY A 42 2.62 -0.20 2.98
CA GLY A 42 1.90 -0.66 1.78
C GLY A 42 2.75 -1.56 0.89
N GLY A 43 4.04 -1.23 0.75
CA GLY A 43 5.00 -2.08 0.05
C GLY A 43 5.16 -3.46 0.70
N GLN A 44 5.19 -3.52 2.04
CA GLN A 44 5.22 -4.77 2.78
C GLN A 44 3.90 -5.53 2.64
N PHE A 45 2.77 -4.83 2.75
CA PHE A 45 1.44 -5.40 2.62
C PHE A 45 1.23 -6.05 1.25
N GLY A 46 1.53 -5.37 0.15
CA GLY A 46 1.37 -5.93 -1.20
C GLY A 46 2.20 -7.21 -1.42
N ARG A 47 3.44 -7.23 -0.92
CA ARG A 47 4.30 -8.42 -0.94
C ARG A 47 3.74 -9.54 -0.07
N GLN A 48 3.27 -9.20 1.12
CA GLN A 48 2.65 -10.15 2.04
C GLN A 48 1.40 -10.78 1.44
N VAL A 49 0.54 -9.99 0.77
CA VAL A 49 -0.65 -10.50 0.09
C VAL A 49 -0.26 -11.59 -0.90
N ILE A 50 0.66 -11.31 -1.82
CA ILE A 50 1.09 -12.31 -2.81
C ILE A 50 1.68 -13.54 -2.11
N GLN A 51 2.53 -13.36 -1.11
CA GLN A 51 3.14 -14.47 -0.37
C GLN A 51 2.09 -15.35 0.35
N GLU A 52 1.12 -14.73 1.04
CA GLU A 52 0.04 -15.43 1.76
C GLU A 52 -0.89 -16.19 0.81
N LEU A 53 -1.20 -15.61 -0.37
CA LEU A 53 -2.00 -16.30 -1.38
C LEU A 53 -1.23 -17.46 -2.02
N VAL A 54 -0.01 -17.21 -2.47
CA VAL A 54 0.74 -18.12 -3.35
C VAL A 54 1.44 -19.24 -2.58
N MET A 55 1.99 -18.93 -1.40
CA MET A 55 2.73 -19.92 -0.61
C MET A 55 1.84 -20.60 0.42
N GLN A 56 1.04 -19.80 1.15
CA GLN A 56 0.26 -20.30 2.29
C GLN A 56 -1.19 -20.66 1.93
N HIS A 57 -1.67 -20.25 0.76
CA HIS A 57 -3.08 -20.43 0.35
C HIS A 57 -4.05 -19.93 1.43
N ASN A 58 -3.68 -18.82 2.08
CA ASN A 58 -4.35 -18.34 3.30
C ASN A 58 -5.66 -17.62 2.98
N VAL A 59 -6.74 -18.40 2.85
CA VAL A 59 -8.07 -17.89 2.55
C VAL A 59 -8.58 -16.88 3.59
N LYS A 60 -8.23 -17.08 4.87
CA LYS A 60 -8.66 -16.19 5.95
C LYS A 60 -8.01 -14.81 5.81
N PHE A 61 -6.70 -14.78 5.60
CA PHE A 61 -5.99 -13.53 5.36
C PHE A 61 -6.56 -12.79 4.15
N PHE A 62 -6.79 -13.51 3.04
CA PHE A 62 -7.40 -12.93 1.84
C PHE A 62 -8.77 -12.31 2.15
N ALA A 63 -9.70 -13.08 2.73
CA ALA A 63 -11.05 -12.65 3.06
C ALA A 63 -11.08 -11.42 3.99
N ASP A 64 -10.21 -11.41 4.99
CA ASP A 64 -10.14 -10.34 5.97
C ASP A 64 -9.72 -9.03 5.28
N HIS A 65 -8.82 -9.08 4.29
CA HIS A 65 -8.23 -7.93 3.59
C HIS A 65 -8.93 -7.48 2.30
N LEU A 66 -10.00 -8.13 1.87
CA LEU A 66 -10.75 -7.67 0.71
C LEU A 66 -11.40 -6.30 0.94
N SER A 67 -11.33 -5.44 -0.08
CA SER A 67 -12.16 -4.25 -0.16
C SER A 67 -13.65 -4.62 -0.23
N PRO A 68 -14.57 -3.72 0.14
CA PRO A 68 -16.00 -3.97 0.01
C PRO A 68 -16.42 -4.37 -1.41
N ALA A 69 -15.83 -3.75 -2.45
CA ALA A 69 -16.10 -4.07 -3.84
C ALA A 69 -15.58 -5.47 -4.19
N MET A 70 -14.38 -5.84 -3.73
CA MET A 70 -13.81 -7.16 -3.96
C MET A 70 -14.55 -8.28 -3.23
N ARG A 71 -15.13 -8.02 -2.05
CA ARG A 71 -15.98 -9.00 -1.36
C ARG A 71 -17.21 -9.39 -2.18
N LEU A 72 -17.71 -8.50 -3.03
CA LEU A 72 -18.83 -8.81 -3.93
C LEU A 72 -18.38 -9.69 -5.11
N GLN A 73 -17.16 -9.49 -5.60
CA GLN A 73 -16.59 -10.27 -6.71
C GLN A 73 -16.06 -11.64 -6.25
N TYR A 74 -15.55 -11.70 -5.03
CA TYR A 74 -15.03 -12.91 -4.39
C TYR A 74 -15.86 -13.28 -3.15
N PRO A 75 -17.08 -13.83 -3.33
CA PRO A 75 -17.79 -14.47 -2.24
C PRO A 75 -16.99 -15.66 -1.68
N PRO A 76 -17.30 -16.17 -0.48
CA PRO A 76 -16.53 -17.25 0.15
C PRO A 76 -16.29 -18.48 -0.74
N SER A 77 -17.25 -18.82 -1.61
CA SER A 77 -17.09 -19.91 -2.60
C SER A 77 -16.01 -19.61 -3.64
N ALA A 78 -15.97 -18.41 -4.20
CA ALA A 78 -14.97 -17.99 -5.18
C ALA A 78 -13.57 -17.87 -4.56
N GLN A 79 -13.49 -17.45 -3.30
CA GLN A 79 -12.23 -17.44 -2.54
C GLN A 79 -11.68 -18.86 -2.40
N GLN A 80 -12.54 -19.82 -2.03
CA GLN A 80 -12.15 -21.22 -1.87
C GLN A 80 -11.77 -21.86 -3.21
N ASP A 81 -12.48 -21.53 -4.29
CA ASP A 81 -12.15 -22.01 -5.63
C ASP A 81 -10.78 -21.49 -6.08
N LEU A 82 -10.49 -20.20 -5.87
CA LEU A 82 -9.17 -19.63 -6.16
C LEU A 82 -8.05 -20.36 -5.40
N MET A 83 -8.23 -20.62 -4.10
CA MET A 83 -7.23 -21.40 -3.33
C MET A 83 -7.07 -22.83 -3.85
N THR A 84 -8.17 -23.45 -4.30
CA THR A 84 -8.13 -24.79 -4.90
C THR A 84 -7.39 -24.77 -6.25
N GLN A 85 -7.57 -23.73 -7.07
CA GLN A 85 -6.85 -23.57 -8.32
C GLN A 85 -5.35 -23.36 -8.09
N LEU A 86 -4.97 -22.51 -7.13
CA LEU A 86 -3.58 -22.31 -6.74
C LEU A 86 -2.96 -23.61 -6.22
N ALA A 87 -3.68 -24.36 -5.36
CA ALA A 87 -3.20 -25.63 -4.83
C ALA A 87 -2.98 -26.70 -5.92
N LYS A 88 -3.78 -26.69 -7.00
CA LYS A 88 -3.60 -27.58 -8.16
C LYS A 88 -2.31 -27.31 -8.94
N LEU A 89 -1.77 -26.09 -8.86
CA LEU A 89 -0.48 -25.75 -9.48
C LEU A 89 0.70 -26.30 -8.66
N GLY A 90 0.45 -26.67 -7.40
CA GLY A 90 1.46 -27.19 -6.47
C GLY A 90 2.20 -26.09 -5.74
N ALA A 91 3.26 -26.47 -5.03
CA ALA A 91 4.12 -25.49 -4.36
C ALA A 91 4.96 -24.72 -5.39
N PRO A 92 5.10 -23.39 -5.26
CA PRO A 92 6.05 -22.62 -6.05
C PRO A 92 7.48 -23.16 -5.93
N LEU A 93 8.22 -23.18 -7.04
CA LEU A 93 9.61 -23.65 -7.08
C LEU A 93 10.58 -22.68 -6.37
N SER A 94 10.19 -21.42 -6.27
CA SER A 94 10.94 -20.36 -5.62
C SER A 94 9.99 -19.36 -4.95
N PRO A 95 10.45 -18.61 -3.94
CA PRO A 95 9.69 -17.48 -3.43
C PRO A 95 9.35 -16.50 -4.56
N PRO A 96 8.11 -16.02 -4.67
CA PRO A 96 7.72 -15.09 -5.72
C PRO A 96 8.50 -13.78 -5.55
N LYS A 97 9.14 -13.33 -6.63
CA LYS A 97 9.72 -12.00 -6.67
C LYS A 97 8.59 -11.01 -6.98
N VAL A 98 8.25 -10.21 -5.97
CA VAL A 98 7.19 -9.21 -6.07
C VAL A 98 7.80 -7.85 -6.37
N ASP A 99 7.42 -7.29 -7.51
CA ASP A 99 7.79 -5.96 -7.96
C ASP A 99 6.54 -5.05 -7.91
N GLY A 100 6.70 -3.80 -7.48
CA GLY A 100 5.58 -2.87 -7.29
C GLY A 100 5.89 -1.78 -6.27
N ASP A 101 5.22 -0.64 -6.42
CA ASP A 101 5.43 0.56 -5.63
C ASP A 101 4.09 1.16 -5.16
N ILE A 102 4.15 1.91 -4.07
CA ILE A 102 3.02 2.70 -3.56
C ILE A 102 3.06 4.10 -4.17
N VAL A 103 1.93 4.53 -4.70
CA VAL A 103 1.69 5.85 -5.28
C VAL A 103 0.58 6.55 -4.48
N PHE A 104 0.71 7.87 -4.33
CA PHE A 104 -0.28 8.70 -3.66
C PHE A 104 -1.04 9.51 -4.71
N GLN A 105 -2.34 9.25 -4.86
CA GLN A 105 -3.19 10.01 -5.78
C GLN A 105 -3.39 11.46 -5.31
N SER A 106 -3.54 11.63 -3.99
CA SER A 106 -3.62 12.93 -3.34
C SER A 106 -2.37 13.15 -2.49
N HIS A 107 -1.98 14.42 -2.33
CA HIS A 107 -0.82 14.80 -1.52
C HIS A 107 -0.96 14.38 -0.04
N PHE A 108 -2.12 13.88 0.40
CA PHE A 108 -2.37 13.62 1.80
C PHE A 108 -3.06 12.29 2.17
N PHE A 109 -3.96 11.68 1.37
CA PHE A 109 -4.91 10.72 1.98
C PHE A 109 -5.29 9.41 1.30
N GLU A 110 -4.75 9.02 0.14
CA GLU A 110 -5.18 7.76 -0.51
C GLU A 110 -4.00 7.08 -1.21
N PRO A 111 -3.12 6.38 -0.46
CA PRO A 111 -2.07 5.61 -1.09
C PRO A 111 -2.67 4.34 -1.69
N ASN A 112 -2.23 4.03 -2.90
CA ASN A 112 -2.55 2.83 -3.63
C ASN A 112 -1.26 2.23 -4.19
N GLY A 113 -1.26 0.95 -4.49
CA GLY A 113 -0.12 0.30 -5.11
C GLY A 113 -0.58 -0.82 -6.01
N ASN A 114 0.21 -1.09 -7.04
CA ASN A 114 0.02 -2.25 -7.89
C ASN A 114 1.27 -3.12 -7.80
N PHE A 115 1.07 -4.36 -7.37
CA PHE A 115 2.11 -5.34 -7.15
C PHE A 115 1.93 -6.48 -8.13
N HIS A 116 2.99 -6.82 -8.83
CA HIS A 116 3.01 -7.92 -9.76
C HIS A 116 4.10 -8.91 -9.37
N ALA A 117 3.84 -10.20 -9.61
CA ALA A 117 4.84 -11.23 -9.44
C ALA A 117 4.66 -12.32 -10.49
N HIS A 118 5.79 -12.82 -10.97
CA HIS A 118 5.84 -14.04 -11.76
C HIS A 118 6.21 -15.21 -10.84
N ILE A 119 5.42 -16.27 -10.91
CA ILE A 119 5.53 -17.45 -10.05
C ILE A 119 5.85 -18.67 -10.93
N ALA A 120 6.99 -19.30 -10.65
CA ALA A 120 7.33 -20.56 -11.29
C ALA A 120 6.71 -21.73 -10.50
N TYR A 121 5.76 -22.44 -11.11
CA TYR A 121 5.25 -23.71 -10.59
C TYR A 121 5.89 -24.90 -11.31
N PRO A 122 5.84 -26.12 -10.74
CA PRO A 122 6.43 -27.32 -11.34
C PRO A 122 5.94 -27.63 -12.75
N THR A 123 4.68 -27.27 -13.06
CA THR A 123 4.03 -27.61 -14.34
C THR A 123 3.92 -26.44 -15.33
N ARG A 124 4.03 -25.19 -14.86
CA ARG A 124 3.88 -23.96 -15.67
C ARG A 124 4.24 -22.70 -14.87
N GLY A 125 4.44 -21.58 -15.55
CA GLY A 125 4.46 -20.26 -14.90
C GLY A 125 3.05 -19.75 -14.59
N ALA A 126 2.96 -18.77 -13.70
CA ALA A 126 1.75 -17.96 -13.52
C ALA A 126 2.11 -16.53 -13.12
N ASP A 127 1.31 -15.58 -13.57
CA ASP A 127 1.43 -14.18 -13.21
C ASP A 127 0.29 -13.80 -12.26
N ILE A 128 0.65 -13.08 -11.20
CA ILE A 128 -0.30 -12.50 -10.25
C ILE A 128 -0.12 -10.99 -10.23
N ASN A 129 -1.23 -10.26 -10.29
CA ASN A 129 -1.29 -8.82 -10.10
C ASN A 129 -2.27 -8.51 -8.98
N VAL A 130 -1.85 -7.63 -8.07
CA VAL A 130 -2.62 -7.24 -6.88
C VAL A 130 -2.61 -5.72 -6.79
N ALA A 131 -3.79 -5.12 -6.85
CA ALA A 131 -3.97 -3.72 -6.49
C ALA A 131 -4.37 -3.63 -5.02
N VAL A 132 -3.70 -2.74 -4.29
CA VAL A 132 -3.98 -2.46 -2.88
C VAL A 132 -4.20 -0.97 -2.66
N SER A 133 -4.99 -0.63 -1.65
CA SER A 133 -5.14 0.74 -1.17
C SER A 133 -5.28 0.77 0.34
N HIS A 134 -5.14 1.97 0.90
CA HIS A 134 -5.37 2.23 2.31
C HIS A 134 -6.47 3.29 2.50
N PRO A 135 -7.76 2.94 2.31
CA PRO A 135 -8.82 3.81 2.81
C PRO A 135 -8.70 3.88 4.33
N VAL A 136 -9.04 5.04 4.89
CA VAL A 136 -8.84 5.38 6.30
C VAL A 136 -9.07 4.18 7.24
N GLY A 137 -7.98 3.67 7.83
CA GLY A 137 -8.01 2.64 8.88
C GLY A 137 -7.21 1.37 8.61
N ARG A 138 -7.02 0.94 7.35
CA ARG A 138 -6.25 -0.29 7.03
C ARG A 138 -5.92 -0.44 5.56
N TRP A 139 -4.87 -1.23 5.27
CA TRP A 139 -4.59 -1.73 3.94
C TRP A 139 -5.63 -2.79 3.52
N GLN A 140 -6.04 -2.73 2.26
CA GLN A 140 -6.99 -3.66 1.66
C GLN A 140 -6.61 -4.00 0.21
N ILE A 141 -7.19 -5.08 -0.30
CA ILE A 141 -7.02 -5.56 -1.67
C ILE A 141 -8.21 -5.08 -2.50
N ASP A 142 -7.93 -4.30 -3.55
CA ASP A 142 -8.94 -3.74 -4.44
C ASP A 142 -9.09 -4.51 -5.75
N GLU A 143 -8.03 -5.20 -6.16
CA GLU A 143 -8.04 -6.03 -7.37
C GLU A 143 -7.08 -7.19 -7.20
N LEU A 144 -7.46 -8.34 -7.74
CA LEU A 144 -6.60 -9.52 -7.86
C LEU A 144 -6.82 -10.09 -9.25
N ASN A 145 -5.74 -10.19 -10.02
CA ASN A 145 -5.75 -10.90 -11.29
C ASN A 145 -4.69 -12.01 -11.25
N PHE A 146 -5.12 -13.24 -11.52
CA PHE A 146 -4.27 -14.41 -11.54
C PHE A 146 -4.40 -15.09 -12.90
N THR A 147 -3.29 -15.22 -13.62
CA THR A 147 -3.24 -15.84 -14.94
C THR A 147 -2.18 -16.93 -14.95
N ALA A 148 -2.59 -18.18 -15.12
CA ALA A 148 -1.66 -19.29 -15.30
C ALA A 148 -1.31 -19.46 -16.78
N GLU A 149 -0.04 -19.69 -17.09
CA GLU A 149 0.41 -19.96 -18.45
C GLU A 149 -0.19 -21.27 -18.98
N MET A 150 -0.18 -21.42 -20.31
CA MET A 150 -0.52 -22.71 -20.93
C MET A 150 0.47 -23.78 -20.46
N GLN A 151 -0.07 -24.96 -20.12
CA GLN A 151 0.72 -26.09 -19.67
C GLN A 151 1.65 -26.54 -20.79
N ARG A 152 2.96 -26.58 -20.52
CA ARG A 152 3.97 -27.09 -21.47
C ARG A 152 3.95 -28.61 -21.54
#